data_AF-A0AA37JZA4-F1
#
_entry.id   AF-A0AA37JZA4-F1
#
_cell.length_a   1.000
_cell.length_b   1.000
_cell.length_c   1.000
_cell.angle_alpha   90.00
_cell.angle_beta   90.00
_cell.angle_gamma   90.00
#
_symmetry.space_group_name_H-M   'P 1'
#
loop_
_entity.id
_entity.type
_entity.pdbx_description
1 polymer ?
#
loop_
_entity_poly.entity_id
_entity_poly.type
_entity_poly.pdbx_seq_one_letter_code
_entity_poly.pdbx_strand_id
1 'polypeptide(L)'
;MLTSCFPSGGGPSSPGGWIDVPQFTYTGQSEVIVEAGIGWKIRFLTSGTFTLLKPDRMMIDAFLVGGGGGGGGDQSTGGLSGGGGGGGFTGTYFAQVEKGIPYEITIGAGGAAKQGGGVTTAFAYYAEGGKGTSSYIGGNGGNKGGNGCNSSGATGHIGNPGASNGTPGQGTTTREFGEADGEDYAGGGGGGGYGYNGNWAGGNGGANGGDGGSTQNGYANGYPGSTVTGKGGRGGNGSTSGSAHGGGGGGGGNYGGGGGGGGHSWTSGHGDQYANGGAGGQGIVIIRNHRVQEVV
;
A
#
# COMPACT_ATOMS: atom_id res chain seq x y z
N MET A 1 -5.93 -5.30 -29.88
CA MET A 1 -6.10 -4.16 -30.80
C MET A 1 -6.52 -2.95 -29.99
N LEU A 2 -5.60 -2.00 -29.83
CA LEU A 2 -5.89 -0.60 -29.60
C LEU A 2 -4.63 0.14 -30.06
N THR A 3 -4.68 0.56 -31.32
CA THR A 3 -3.66 1.33 -31.99
C THR A 3 -3.84 2.78 -31.54
N SER A 4 -2.90 3.35 -30.78
CA SER A 4 -2.87 4.79 -30.57
C SER A 4 -2.02 5.43 -31.67
N CYS A 5 -2.71 6.11 -32.59
CA CYS A 5 -2.14 6.92 -33.64
C CYS A 5 -1.70 8.27 -33.04
N PHE A 6 -0.44 8.66 -33.20
CA PHE A 6 -0.03 10.05 -32.94
C PHE A 6 -0.14 10.87 -34.23
N PRO A 7 -0.84 12.01 -34.25
CA PRO A 7 -0.77 12.94 -35.37
C PRO A 7 0.58 13.67 -35.32
N SER A 8 1.32 13.63 -36.43
CA SER A 8 2.48 14.50 -36.65
C SER A 8 1.99 15.93 -36.85
N GLY A 9 2.40 16.85 -35.98
CA GLY A 9 2.12 18.28 -36.12
C GLY A 9 3.32 19.10 -35.68
N GLY A 10 4.17 19.48 -36.63
CA GLY A 10 5.19 20.50 -36.42
C GLY A 10 4.53 21.87 -36.24
N GLY A 11 4.83 22.53 -35.12
CA GLY A 11 4.48 23.91 -34.82
C GLY A 11 5.59 24.57 -33.99
N PRO A 12 5.79 25.89 -34.09
CA PRO A 12 6.99 26.57 -33.64
C PRO A 12 7.13 26.60 -32.11
N SER A 13 8.38 26.55 -31.65
CA SER A 13 8.79 26.50 -30.25
C SER A 13 8.43 27.77 -29.48
N SER A 14 7.56 27.63 -28.47
CA SER A 14 7.30 28.65 -27.44
C SER A 14 8.33 28.52 -26.30
N PRO A 15 8.71 29.62 -25.59
CA PRO A 15 9.84 29.67 -24.66
C PRO A 15 9.48 29.14 -23.25
N GLY A 16 9.02 27.89 -23.20
CA GLY A 16 8.75 27.11 -21.99
C GLY A 16 8.63 25.66 -22.43
N GLY A 17 9.78 24.99 -22.57
CA GLY A 17 9.92 23.76 -23.34
C GLY A 17 8.95 22.66 -22.90
N TRP A 18 8.17 22.15 -23.85
CA TRP A 18 7.47 20.89 -23.67
C TRP A 18 8.51 19.80 -23.39
N ILE A 19 8.46 19.19 -22.21
CA ILE A 19 9.27 18.01 -21.92
C ILE A 19 8.61 16.87 -22.70
N ASP A 20 9.22 16.50 -23.82
CA ASP A 20 8.76 15.38 -24.63
C ASP A 20 8.71 14.10 -23.80
N VAL A 21 7.57 13.40 -23.88
CA VAL A 21 7.40 12.08 -23.27
C VAL A 21 8.38 11.10 -23.91
N PRO A 22 9.16 10.34 -23.12
CA PRO A 22 10.12 9.40 -23.68
C PRO A 22 9.40 8.30 -24.48
N GLN A 23 10.04 7.85 -25.55
CA GLN A 23 9.63 6.64 -26.25
C GLN A 23 10.35 5.47 -25.60
N PHE A 24 9.60 4.42 -25.25
CA PHE A 24 10.16 3.25 -24.57
C PHE A 24 9.36 1.99 -24.92
N THR A 25 9.95 0.83 -24.63
CA THR A 25 9.22 -0.44 -24.52
C THR A 25 9.22 -0.92 -23.08
N TYR A 26 8.15 -1.60 -22.70
CA TYR A 26 8.05 -2.29 -21.42
C TYR A 26 7.37 -3.65 -21.63
N THR A 27 7.96 -4.71 -21.08
CA THR A 27 7.40 -6.06 -21.24
C THR A 27 6.25 -6.34 -20.25
N GLY A 28 6.16 -5.57 -19.17
CA GLY A 28 5.06 -5.61 -18.21
C GLY A 28 3.94 -4.61 -18.52
N GLN A 29 3.04 -4.40 -17.56
CA GLN A 29 2.01 -3.37 -17.63
C GLN A 29 2.54 -2.04 -17.09
N SER A 30 2.31 -0.96 -17.85
CA SER A 30 2.67 0.40 -17.44
C SER A 30 1.60 1.41 -17.83
N GLU A 31 1.57 2.54 -17.14
CA GLU A 31 0.71 3.68 -17.41
C GLU A 31 1.57 4.94 -17.57
N VAL A 32 1.31 5.74 -18.61
CA VAL A 32 1.97 7.03 -18.84
C VAL A 32 0.99 8.15 -18.52
N ILE A 33 1.41 9.08 -17.67
CA ILE A 33 0.64 10.24 -17.25
C ILE A 33 1.39 11.49 -17.69
N VAL A 34 0.70 12.39 -18.39
CA VAL A 34 1.24 13.69 -18.80
C VAL A 34 0.54 14.78 -18.01
N GLU A 35 1.30 15.53 -17.23
CA GLU A 35 0.84 16.65 -16.42
C GLU A 35 1.21 17.94 -17.16
N ALA A 36 0.22 18.61 -17.76
CA ALA A 36 0.45 19.82 -18.54
C ALA A 36 1.17 20.89 -17.71
N GLY A 37 2.31 21.37 -18.22
CA GLY A 37 3.14 22.36 -17.54
C GLY A 37 4.02 21.82 -16.41
N ILE A 38 3.95 20.52 -16.08
CA ILE A 38 4.74 19.90 -15.00
C ILE A 38 5.68 18.80 -15.54
N GLY A 39 5.23 17.99 -16.50
CA GLY A 39 6.04 16.98 -17.17
C GLY A 39 5.31 15.65 -17.34
N TRP A 40 6.02 14.54 -17.16
CA TRP A 40 5.47 13.20 -17.36
C TRP A 40 5.84 12.27 -16.20
N LYS A 41 4.99 11.26 -15.99
CA LYS A 41 5.21 10.14 -15.06
C LYS A 41 4.94 8.82 -15.79
N ILE A 42 5.69 7.78 -15.47
CA ILE A 42 5.46 6.41 -15.92
C ILE A 42 5.35 5.52 -14.69
N ARG A 43 4.22 4.83 -14.56
CA ARG A 43 3.93 3.87 -13.49
C ARG A 43 4.12 2.46 -14.02
N PHE A 44 5.01 1.68 -13.42
CA PHE A 44 5.19 0.25 -13.73
C PHE A 44 4.38 -0.58 -12.75
N LEU A 45 3.32 -1.21 -13.26
CA LEU A 45 2.30 -1.88 -12.45
C LEU A 45 2.62 -3.36 -12.21
N THR A 46 3.35 -4.00 -13.11
CA THR A 46 3.83 -5.38 -12.97
C THR A 46 5.32 -5.44 -13.26
N SER A 47 6.01 -6.50 -12.84
CA SER A 47 7.41 -6.72 -13.21
C SER A 47 7.60 -6.82 -14.73
N GLY A 48 8.79 -6.47 -15.21
CA GLY A 48 9.15 -6.48 -16.62
C GLY A 48 10.46 -5.74 -16.88
N THR A 49 10.82 -5.65 -18.15
CA THR A 49 12.05 -5.00 -18.63
C THR A 49 11.67 -3.70 -19.33
N PHE A 50 12.21 -2.58 -18.84
CA PHE A 50 12.09 -1.26 -19.44
C PHE A 50 13.28 -0.98 -20.35
N THR A 51 13.02 -0.55 -21.58
CA THR A 51 14.06 -0.14 -22.53
C THR A 51 13.71 1.20 -23.14
N LEU A 52 14.59 2.20 -22.95
CA LEU A 52 14.44 3.52 -23.55
C LEU A 52 14.73 3.45 -25.05
N LEU A 53 13.87 4.06 -25.87
CA LEU A 53 14.07 4.20 -27.32
C LEU A 53 14.45 5.64 -27.70
N LYS A 54 13.85 6.64 -27.05
CA LYS A 54 14.20 8.06 -27.18
C LYS A 54 13.90 8.81 -25.87
N PRO A 55 14.73 9.79 -25.46
CA PRO A 55 15.97 10.25 -26.09
C PRO A 55 17.13 9.26 -25.94
N ASP A 56 18.35 9.62 -26.38
CA ASP A 56 19.54 8.76 -26.23
C ASP A 56 19.95 8.58 -24.76
N ARG A 57 19.67 9.57 -23.91
CA ARG A 57 19.85 9.52 -22.45
C ARG A 57 18.85 10.42 -21.74
N MET A 58 18.47 10.08 -20.51
CA MET A 58 17.50 10.85 -19.72
C MET A 58 17.77 10.72 -18.23
N MET A 59 17.66 11.83 -17.50
CA MET A 59 17.68 11.84 -16.04
C MET A 59 16.26 11.67 -15.51
N ILE A 60 16.08 10.82 -14.51
CA ILE A 60 14.79 10.54 -13.89
C ILE A 60 14.87 10.59 -12.38
N ASP A 61 13.73 10.92 -11.77
CA ASP A 61 13.47 10.55 -10.38
C ASP A 61 12.66 9.24 -10.38
N ALA A 62 13.04 8.28 -9.54
CA ALA A 62 12.40 6.99 -9.38
C ALA A 62 11.87 6.83 -7.95
N PHE A 63 10.56 6.73 -7.83
CA PHE A 63 9.86 6.42 -6.58
C PHE A 63 9.50 4.94 -6.54
N LEU A 64 10.03 4.22 -5.56
CA LEU A 64 9.83 2.78 -5.38
C LEU A 64 8.99 2.55 -4.13
N VAL A 65 8.05 1.61 -4.21
CA VAL A 65 7.22 1.14 -3.09
C VAL A 65 7.31 -0.37 -3.02
N GLY A 66 7.68 -0.93 -1.86
CA GLY A 66 7.66 -2.38 -1.62
C GLY A 66 6.23 -2.93 -1.50
N GLY A 67 6.07 -4.25 -1.54
CA GLY A 67 4.78 -4.88 -1.24
C GLY A 67 4.38 -4.68 0.23
N GLY A 68 3.09 -4.51 0.50
CA GLY A 68 2.56 -4.43 1.87
C GLY A 68 2.58 -5.78 2.57
N GLY A 69 2.77 -5.77 3.89
CA GLY A 69 2.65 -6.98 4.72
C GLY A 69 1.19 -7.38 4.94
N GLY A 70 0.94 -8.66 5.19
CA GLY A 70 -0.39 -9.15 5.55
C GLY A 70 -0.74 -8.91 7.02
N GLY A 71 -2.00 -8.54 7.27
CA GLY A 71 -2.58 -8.56 8.60
C GLY A 71 -2.71 -10.00 9.12
N GLY A 72 -2.94 -10.15 10.41
CA GLY A 72 -3.13 -11.48 11.00
C GLY A 72 -4.41 -11.59 11.77
N GLY A 73 -4.68 -12.80 12.27
CA GLY A 73 -5.57 -13.06 13.39
C GLY A 73 -4.76 -13.84 14.41
N ASP A 74 -4.78 -13.44 15.68
CA ASP A 74 -4.22 -14.31 16.71
C ASP A 74 -5.13 -15.52 16.91
N GLN A 75 -4.57 -16.69 17.16
CA GLN A 75 -5.35 -17.91 17.45
C GLN A 75 -4.91 -18.58 18.76
N SER A 76 -3.92 -18.00 19.46
CA SER A 76 -3.19 -18.70 20.52
C SER A 76 -3.12 -17.95 21.84
N THR A 77 -3.61 -16.72 21.95
CA THR A 77 -3.54 -15.91 23.18
C THR A 77 -4.90 -15.28 23.48
N GLY A 78 -5.42 -15.64 24.65
CA GLY A 78 -6.79 -15.34 25.10
C GLY A 78 -7.16 -13.87 24.94
N GLY A 79 -8.10 -13.64 24.02
CA GLY A 79 -8.78 -12.37 23.84
C GLY A 79 -7.98 -11.24 23.18
N LEU A 80 -7.13 -11.62 22.21
CA LEU A 80 -6.45 -10.68 21.31
C LEU A 80 -7.09 -10.74 19.92
N SER A 81 -7.28 -9.57 19.32
CA SER A 81 -7.62 -9.46 17.89
C SER A 81 -6.36 -9.14 17.09
N GLY A 82 -6.39 -9.44 15.80
CA GLY A 82 -5.19 -9.37 14.97
C GLY A 82 -4.75 -7.95 14.63
N GLY A 83 -3.44 -7.73 14.59
CA GLY A 83 -2.86 -6.50 14.05
C GLY A 83 -2.95 -6.43 12.52
N GLY A 84 -3.03 -5.21 11.99
CA GLY A 84 -2.90 -4.92 10.57
C GLY A 84 -1.44 -5.06 10.10
N GLY A 85 -1.23 -5.38 8.83
CA GLY A 85 0.08 -5.42 8.20
C GLY A 85 0.65 -4.03 7.97
N GLY A 86 1.98 -3.91 7.99
CA GLY A 86 2.66 -2.67 7.63
C GLY A 86 2.61 -2.43 6.13
N GLY A 87 2.54 -1.16 5.73
CA GLY A 87 2.71 -0.79 4.33
C GLY A 87 4.14 -1.05 3.83
N GLY A 88 4.31 -1.22 2.52
CA GLY A 88 5.63 -1.25 1.88
C GLY A 88 6.50 -0.06 2.27
N PHE A 89 7.81 -0.25 2.36
CA PHE A 89 8.72 0.90 2.47
C PHE A 89 8.75 1.66 1.16
N THR A 90 9.03 2.95 1.24
CA THR A 90 9.11 3.85 0.08
C THR A 90 10.46 4.54 0.01
N GLY A 91 10.91 4.87 -1.20
CA GLY A 91 12.14 5.62 -1.42
C GLY A 91 12.13 6.33 -2.76
N THR A 92 12.76 7.51 -2.81
CA THR A 92 12.94 8.31 -4.02
C THR A 92 14.41 8.39 -4.37
N TYR A 93 14.75 8.11 -5.62
CA TYR A 93 16.12 8.00 -6.09
C TYR A 93 16.33 8.72 -7.42
N PHE A 94 17.54 9.20 -7.64
CA PHE A 94 17.96 9.75 -8.92
C PHE A 94 18.62 8.66 -9.78
N ALA A 95 18.29 8.60 -11.06
CA ALA A 95 18.91 7.69 -12.00
C ALA A 95 19.09 8.30 -13.40
N GLN A 96 20.11 7.83 -14.11
CA GLN A 96 20.28 8.03 -15.55
C GLN A 96 19.85 6.76 -16.28
N VAL A 97 19.01 6.92 -17.30
CA VAL A 97 18.63 5.85 -18.22
C VAL A 97 19.15 6.15 -19.62
N GLU A 98 19.64 5.11 -20.29
CA GLU A 98 20.27 5.20 -21.61
C GLU A 98 19.50 4.37 -22.63
N LYS A 99 19.51 4.84 -23.88
CA LYS A 99 18.80 4.21 -24.98
C LYS A 99 19.34 2.82 -25.28
N GLY A 100 18.41 1.89 -25.51
CA GLY A 100 18.71 0.51 -25.86
C GLY A 100 19.22 -0.34 -24.68
N ILE A 101 19.40 0.24 -23.49
CA ILE A 101 19.78 -0.51 -22.29
C ILE A 101 18.53 -1.11 -21.64
N PRO A 102 18.49 -2.43 -21.38
CA PRO A 102 17.41 -3.06 -20.65
C PRO A 102 17.57 -2.83 -19.15
N TYR A 103 16.50 -2.34 -18.51
CA TYR A 103 16.41 -2.16 -17.06
C TYR A 103 15.34 -3.11 -16.51
N GLU A 104 15.76 -4.08 -15.72
CA GLU A 104 14.84 -4.98 -15.02
C GLU A 104 14.12 -4.25 -13.89
N ILE A 105 12.79 -4.37 -13.88
CA ILE A 105 11.90 -3.82 -12.86
C ILE A 105 11.18 -5.01 -12.21
N THR A 106 11.39 -5.19 -10.91
CA THR A 106 10.67 -6.20 -10.12
C THR A 106 9.71 -5.51 -9.17
N ILE A 107 8.41 -5.84 -9.29
CA ILE A 107 7.38 -5.37 -8.37
C ILE A 107 7.23 -6.38 -7.22
N GLY A 108 7.43 -5.90 -5.99
CA GLY A 108 7.26 -6.71 -4.79
C GLY A 108 5.81 -7.16 -4.60
N ALA A 109 5.59 -8.47 -4.43
CA ALA A 109 4.26 -9.00 -4.17
C ALA A 109 3.74 -8.56 -2.79
N GLY A 110 2.42 -8.45 -2.64
CA GLY A 110 1.81 -8.29 -1.31
C GLY A 110 1.99 -9.55 -0.46
N GLY A 111 2.23 -9.37 0.84
CA GLY A 111 2.35 -10.48 1.78
C GLY A 111 1.00 -11.17 2.00
N ALA A 112 1.02 -12.50 2.05
CA ALA A 112 -0.11 -13.26 2.59
C ALA A 112 -0.35 -12.92 4.07
N ALA A 113 -1.48 -13.34 4.64
CA ALA A 113 -1.79 -13.08 6.04
C ALA A 113 -0.61 -13.50 6.97
N LYS A 114 -0.24 -12.61 7.90
CA LYS A 114 0.94 -12.73 8.80
C LYS A 114 2.32 -12.74 8.12
N GLN A 115 2.41 -12.62 6.80
CA GLN A 115 3.67 -12.62 6.06
C GLN A 115 4.08 -11.21 5.67
N GLY A 116 5.40 -10.99 5.54
CA GLY A 116 5.93 -9.75 4.95
C GLY A 116 5.65 -9.66 3.45
N GLY A 117 5.60 -8.43 2.93
CA GLY A 117 5.57 -8.16 1.50
C GLY A 117 6.93 -8.35 0.84
N GLY A 118 6.92 -8.46 -0.48
CA GLY A 118 8.10 -8.59 -1.31
C GLY A 118 8.82 -7.27 -1.54
N VAL A 119 10.11 -7.37 -1.86
CA VAL A 119 10.97 -6.23 -2.22
C VAL A 119 10.66 -5.79 -3.65
N THR A 120 10.59 -4.47 -3.87
CA THR A 120 10.54 -3.86 -5.22
C THR A 120 11.93 -3.38 -5.60
N THR A 121 12.39 -3.68 -6.82
CA THR A 121 13.70 -3.24 -7.34
C THR A 121 13.58 -2.59 -8.71
N ALA A 122 14.34 -1.52 -8.93
CA ALA A 122 14.47 -0.86 -10.23
C ALA A 122 15.70 0.06 -10.23
N PHE A 123 16.37 0.19 -11.39
CA PHE A 123 17.47 1.15 -11.59
C PHE A 123 18.60 1.06 -10.54
N ALA A 124 18.94 -0.16 -10.11
CA ALA A 124 19.90 -0.47 -9.04
C ALA A 124 19.49 -0.06 -7.60
N TYR A 125 18.26 0.43 -7.42
CA TYR A 125 17.68 0.74 -6.11
C TYR A 125 16.62 -0.29 -5.71
N TYR A 126 16.25 -0.28 -4.43
CA TYR A 126 15.23 -1.15 -3.88
C TYR A 126 14.39 -0.45 -2.80
N ALA A 127 13.20 -1.01 -2.58
CA ALA A 127 12.33 -0.68 -1.45
C ALA A 127 11.84 -1.98 -0.81
N GLU A 128 12.09 -2.14 0.50
CA GLU A 128 11.66 -3.32 1.24
C GLU A 128 10.14 -3.44 1.32
N GLY A 129 9.65 -4.67 1.42
CA GLY A 129 8.26 -4.92 1.75
C GLY A 129 7.94 -4.61 3.22
N GLY A 130 6.68 -4.25 3.48
CA GLY A 130 6.15 -4.10 4.82
C GLY A 130 6.12 -5.44 5.55
N LYS A 131 6.26 -5.42 6.86
CA LYS A 131 6.22 -6.63 7.69
C LYS A 131 4.78 -7.05 7.95
N GLY A 132 4.56 -8.36 8.02
CA GLY A 132 3.30 -8.90 8.54
C GLY A 132 3.14 -8.58 10.04
N THR A 133 1.95 -8.82 10.56
CA THR A 133 1.69 -8.62 12.00
C THR A 133 2.49 -9.59 12.87
N SER A 134 2.79 -9.17 14.10
CA SER A 134 3.21 -10.07 15.18
C SER A 134 2.12 -10.05 16.24
N SER A 135 1.29 -11.09 16.28
CA SER A 135 0.15 -11.16 17.21
C SER A 135 -0.82 -9.99 16.97
N TYR A 136 -1.20 -9.25 18.01
CA TYR A 136 -2.03 -8.04 17.96
C TYR A 136 -1.25 -6.77 17.58
N ILE A 137 0.09 -6.84 17.50
CA ILE A 137 0.92 -5.67 17.21
C ILE A 137 1.00 -5.48 15.70
N GLY A 138 0.54 -4.32 15.24
CA GLY A 138 0.55 -3.98 13.82
C GLY A 138 1.97 -4.01 13.21
N GLY A 139 2.06 -4.53 12.00
CA GLY A 139 3.31 -4.73 11.28
C GLY A 139 4.05 -3.43 11.00
N ASN A 140 5.39 -3.48 11.07
CA ASN A 140 6.24 -2.34 10.69
C ASN A 140 6.28 -2.17 9.17
N GLY A 141 6.48 -0.95 8.69
CA GLY A 141 6.46 -0.65 7.27
C GLY A 141 6.76 0.81 6.98
N GLY A 142 6.60 1.22 5.72
CA GLY A 142 6.61 2.63 5.34
C GLY A 142 5.59 3.40 6.18
N ASN A 143 4.37 2.87 6.25
CA ASN A 143 3.41 3.16 7.32
C ASN A 143 3.18 1.93 8.19
N LYS A 144 3.11 2.14 9.51
CA LYS A 144 2.83 1.05 10.46
C LYS A 144 1.38 0.59 10.36
N GLY A 145 1.17 -0.72 10.49
CA GLY A 145 -0.17 -1.30 10.71
C GLY A 145 -0.74 -0.89 12.07
N GLY A 146 -2.07 -0.83 12.14
CA GLY A 146 -2.81 -0.62 13.38
C GLY A 146 -2.76 -1.86 14.27
N ASN A 147 -2.62 -1.64 15.57
CA ASN A 147 -2.72 -2.72 16.54
C ASN A 147 -4.17 -3.26 16.59
N GLY A 148 -4.30 -4.57 16.77
CA GLY A 148 -5.53 -5.17 17.25
C GLY A 148 -5.72 -4.88 18.74
N CYS A 149 -6.92 -5.16 19.21
CA CYS A 149 -7.31 -4.99 20.61
C CYS A 149 -6.72 -6.08 21.51
N ASN A 150 -6.45 -5.71 22.76
CA ASN A 150 -6.17 -6.62 23.87
C ASN A 150 -7.25 -6.46 24.96
N SER A 151 -7.97 -7.54 25.27
CA SER A 151 -9.02 -7.58 26.30
C SER A 151 -8.58 -7.18 27.71
N SER A 152 -7.26 -7.16 27.99
CA SER A 152 -6.68 -6.80 29.29
C SER A 152 -6.12 -5.36 29.36
N GLY A 153 -6.23 -4.57 28.28
CA GLY A 153 -5.63 -3.24 28.16
C GLY A 153 -6.62 -2.06 28.16
N ALA A 154 -6.14 -0.86 28.52
CA ALA A 154 -6.91 0.37 28.66
C ALA A 154 -7.44 1.00 27.34
N THR A 155 -7.02 0.50 26.18
CA THR A 155 -7.57 0.90 24.88
C THR A 155 -8.74 -0.02 24.59
N GLY A 156 -9.96 0.53 24.62
CA GLY A 156 -11.20 -0.22 24.44
C GLY A 156 -11.21 -1.14 23.22
N HIS A 157 -12.24 -1.96 23.13
CA HIS A 157 -12.36 -3.10 22.24
C HIS A 157 -12.41 -2.81 20.71
N ILE A 158 -12.03 -1.59 20.28
CA ILE A 158 -12.00 -1.11 18.89
C ILE A 158 -10.59 -1.23 18.33
N GLY A 159 -10.45 -1.77 17.12
CA GLY A 159 -9.16 -1.89 16.45
C GLY A 159 -8.53 -0.54 16.13
N ASN A 160 -7.21 -0.42 16.25
CA ASN A 160 -6.52 0.82 15.94
C ASN A 160 -6.39 1.03 14.42
N PRO A 161 -6.47 2.28 13.94
CA PRO A 161 -6.26 2.58 12.52
C PRO A 161 -4.82 2.33 12.09
N GLY A 162 -4.63 2.04 10.81
CA GLY A 162 -3.31 2.03 10.17
C GLY A 162 -2.73 3.44 10.00
N ALA A 163 -1.40 3.56 9.99
CA ALA A 163 -0.71 4.83 9.86
C ALA A 163 -0.66 5.35 8.41
N SER A 164 -0.31 6.63 8.27
CA SER A 164 -0.16 7.35 7.00
C SER A 164 1.04 8.31 7.07
N ASN A 165 1.51 8.81 5.93
CA ASN A 165 2.59 9.81 5.82
C ASN A 165 3.91 9.44 6.54
N GLY A 166 4.25 8.15 6.64
CA GLY A 166 5.47 7.67 7.26
C GLY A 166 5.49 7.61 8.79
N THR A 167 4.40 8.04 9.45
CA THR A 167 4.37 8.23 10.91
C THR A 167 3.10 7.67 11.57
N PRO A 168 3.23 6.71 12.52
CA PRO A 168 4.41 5.90 12.77
C PRO A 168 4.76 5.02 11.55
N GLY A 169 6.04 4.73 11.34
CA GLY A 169 6.50 3.99 10.15
C GLY A 169 7.99 4.18 9.91
N GLN A 170 8.38 4.39 8.66
CA GLN A 170 9.78 4.60 8.27
C GLN A 170 10.37 5.95 8.71
N GLY A 171 9.55 6.85 9.28
CA GLY A 171 9.99 8.15 9.81
C GLY A 171 10.17 9.24 8.75
N THR A 172 10.02 8.90 7.47
CA THR A 172 9.94 9.84 6.35
C THR A 172 8.63 9.63 5.61
N THR A 173 8.14 10.68 4.93
CA THR A 173 6.90 10.62 4.17
C THR A 173 6.87 9.47 3.16
N THR A 174 5.69 8.88 2.98
CA THR A 174 5.37 7.87 1.97
C THR A 174 4.69 8.47 0.73
N ARG A 175 4.66 9.80 0.62
CA ARG A 175 4.12 10.52 -0.53
C ARG A 175 5.01 10.39 -1.76
N GLU A 176 4.38 10.36 -2.93
CA GLU A 176 5.04 10.30 -4.23
C GLU A 176 6.16 11.37 -4.30
N PHE A 177 7.40 10.92 -4.51
CA PHE A 177 8.60 11.78 -4.58
C PHE A 177 8.88 12.66 -3.35
N GLY A 178 8.20 12.44 -2.23
CA GLY A 178 8.29 13.27 -1.03
C GLY A 178 7.58 14.63 -1.14
N GLU A 179 6.74 14.83 -2.15
CA GLU A 179 6.02 16.09 -2.37
C GLU A 179 4.84 16.22 -1.38
N ALA A 180 4.60 17.42 -0.86
CA ALA A 180 3.61 17.66 0.19
C ALA A 180 2.17 17.31 -0.25
N ASP A 181 1.91 17.60 -1.52
CA ASP A 181 0.67 17.40 -2.27
C ASP A 181 0.69 16.13 -3.14
N GLY A 182 1.79 15.36 -3.06
CA GLY A 182 1.89 14.04 -3.67
C GLY A 182 0.94 13.03 -3.01
N GLU A 183 0.48 12.07 -3.82
CA GLU A 183 -0.35 10.95 -3.35
C GLU A 183 0.39 10.14 -2.27
N ASP A 184 -0.28 9.79 -1.17
CA ASP A 184 0.31 9.01 -0.09
C ASP A 184 0.20 7.50 -0.36
N TYR A 185 1.33 6.81 -0.44
CA TYR A 185 1.40 5.38 -0.75
C TYR A 185 1.56 4.52 0.49
N ALA A 186 1.45 3.19 0.30
CA ALA A 186 1.77 2.21 1.33
C ALA A 186 1.02 2.41 2.65
N GLY A 187 -0.29 2.64 2.62
CA GLY A 187 -1.08 2.80 3.85
C GLY A 187 -0.95 1.58 4.77
N GLY A 188 -0.90 1.78 6.09
CA GLY A 188 -0.93 0.66 7.03
C GLY A 188 -2.31 -0.01 7.06
N GLY A 189 -2.38 -1.33 7.26
CA GLY A 189 -3.67 -1.99 7.52
C GLY A 189 -4.20 -1.64 8.91
N GLY A 190 -5.52 -1.54 9.08
CA GLY A 190 -6.15 -1.35 10.40
C GLY A 190 -6.17 -2.64 11.22
N GLY A 191 -6.20 -2.53 12.54
CA GLY A 191 -6.32 -3.67 13.45
C GLY A 191 -7.75 -4.20 13.58
N GLY A 192 -7.90 -5.46 14.01
CA GLY A 192 -9.20 -6.06 14.30
C GLY A 192 -9.82 -5.52 15.60
N GLY A 193 -11.15 -5.61 15.69
CA GLY A 193 -11.93 -5.35 16.90
C GLY A 193 -12.13 -6.60 17.76
N TYR A 194 -12.53 -6.40 19.02
CA TYR A 194 -12.73 -7.46 20.01
C TYR A 194 -14.17 -7.48 20.53
N GLY A 195 -15.01 -8.42 20.08
CA GLY A 195 -16.36 -8.61 20.58
C GLY A 195 -16.38 -9.26 21.97
N TYR A 196 -16.79 -8.56 23.03
CA TYR A 196 -17.07 -9.17 24.34
C TYR A 196 -18.43 -8.74 24.86
N ASN A 197 -19.38 -9.68 24.85
CA ASN A 197 -20.80 -9.41 25.16
C ASN A 197 -21.34 -8.14 24.47
N GLY A 198 -20.84 -7.85 23.26
CA GLY A 198 -21.01 -6.59 22.57
C GLY A 198 -20.30 -6.53 21.22
N ASN A 199 -20.41 -5.37 20.58
CA ASN A 199 -20.19 -5.18 19.15
C ASN A 199 -19.14 -4.09 18.91
N TRP A 200 -17.93 -4.47 18.47
CA TRP A 200 -16.81 -3.53 18.36
C TRP A 200 -16.14 -3.54 16.99
N ALA A 201 -15.91 -2.35 16.45
CA ALA A 201 -15.42 -2.16 15.09
C ALA A 201 -13.91 -2.47 14.95
N GLY A 202 -13.52 -2.83 13.73
CA GLY A 202 -12.11 -2.81 13.33
C GLY A 202 -11.63 -1.38 13.06
N GLY A 203 -10.31 -1.18 13.06
CA GLY A 203 -9.71 0.08 12.67
C GLY A 203 -9.68 0.26 11.15
N ASN A 204 -9.73 1.52 10.70
CA ASN A 204 -9.59 1.85 9.27
C ASN A 204 -8.16 1.62 8.79
N GLY A 205 -7.99 1.33 7.50
CA GLY A 205 -6.69 1.40 6.84
C GLY A 205 -6.17 2.84 6.79
N GLY A 206 -4.85 3.00 6.86
CA GLY A 206 -4.20 4.28 6.61
C GLY A 206 -4.15 4.62 5.11
N ALA A 207 -3.65 5.81 4.78
CA ALA A 207 -3.45 6.40 3.44
C ALA A 207 -4.41 5.86 2.38
N ASN A 208 -5.58 6.51 2.21
CA ASN A 208 -6.64 6.08 1.28
C ASN A 208 -7.09 4.62 1.49
N GLY A 209 -7.02 4.15 2.74
CA GLY A 209 -7.38 2.79 3.12
C GLY A 209 -8.87 2.57 3.23
N GLY A 210 -9.25 1.29 3.30
CA GLY A 210 -10.63 0.88 3.47
C GLY A 210 -11.09 1.06 4.91
N ASP A 211 -12.39 1.24 5.09
CA ASP A 211 -12.99 1.29 6.42
C ASP A 211 -12.86 -0.05 7.16
N GLY A 212 -12.71 0.04 8.47
CA GLY A 212 -12.85 -1.10 9.35
C GLY A 212 -14.29 -1.63 9.34
N GLY A 213 -14.46 -2.91 9.64
CA GLY A 213 -15.75 -3.55 9.74
C GLY A 213 -16.60 -2.97 10.87
N SER A 214 -17.83 -2.54 10.55
CA SER A 214 -18.85 -2.09 11.48
C SER A 214 -19.76 -3.24 11.95
N THR A 215 -20.28 -3.14 13.17
CA THR A 215 -21.01 -4.19 13.88
C THR A 215 -22.51 -3.92 14.02
N GLN A 216 -23.06 -2.87 13.37
CA GLN A 216 -24.50 -2.53 13.45
C GLN A 216 -25.44 -3.65 12.98
N ASN A 217 -24.99 -4.54 12.09
CA ASN A 217 -25.75 -5.70 11.58
C ASN A 217 -25.06 -7.05 11.84
N GLY A 218 -24.08 -7.06 12.74
CA GLY A 218 -23.45 -8.29 13.18
C GLY A 218 -22.62 -9.02 12.13
N TYR A 219 -21.60 -8.37 11.57
CA TYR A 219 -20.33 -8.84 10.93
C TYR A 219 -20.10 -8.04 9.64
N ALA A 220 -19.15 -7.11 9.67
CA ALA A 220 -18.54 -6.60 8.45
C ALA A 220 -17.06 -6.98 8.47
N ASN A 221 -16.62 -7.61 7.39
CA ASN A 221 -15.20 -7.67 7.10
C ASN A 221 -14.72 -6.23 6.87
N GLY A 222 -13.45 -5.95 7.19
CA GLY A 222 -12.86 -4.70 6.79
C GLY A 222 -12.87 -4.57 5.26
N TYR A 223 -13.07 -3.36 4.77
CA TYR A 223 -13.00 -3.09 3.35
C TYR A 223 -11.55 -3.10 2.86
N PRO A 224 -11.29 -3.51 1.61
CA PRO A 224 -9.96 -3.36 1.03
C PRO A 224 -9.62 -1.88 0.82
N GLY A 225 -8.34 -1.55 0.80
CA GLY A 225 -7.86 -0.20 0.49
C GLY A 225 -8.04 0.20 -0.99
N SER A 226 -8.40 -0.76 -1.85
CA SER A 226 -8.81 -0.53 -3.23
C SER A 226 -9.45 -1.80 -3.80
N THR A 227 -10.35 -1.64 -4.77
CA THR A 227 -10.95 -2.76 -5.52
C THR A 227 -10.14 -3.14 -6.76
N VAL A 228 -9.13 -2.34 -7.13
CA VAL A 228 -8.21 -2.64 -8.23
C VAL A 228 -7.24 -3.73 -7.79
N THR A 229 -7.17 -4.82 -8.56
CA THR A 229 -6.27 -5.95 -8.28
C THR A 229 -4.83 -5.50 -8.06
N GLY A 230 -4.23 -5.95 -6.96
CA GLY A 230 -2.84 -5.62 -6.60
C GLY A 230 -2.67 -4.27 -5.90
N LYS A 231 -3.61 -3.33 -6.05
CA LYS A 231 -3.59 -2.02 -5.37
C LYS A 231 -4.39 -2.09 -4.06
N GLY A 232 -3.79 -1.62 -2.97
CA GLY A 232 -4.37 -1.66 -1.64
C GLY A 232 -4.27 -3.05 -1.00
N GLY A 233 -4.20 -3.08 0.32
CA GLY A 233 -4.35 -4.31 1.10
C GLY A 233 -5.81 -4.77 1.14
N ARG A 234 -6.02 -6.06 1.34
CA ARG A 234 -7.34 -6.61 1.66
C ARG A 234 -7.68 -6.30 3.11
N GLY A 235 -8.95 -6.05 3.41
CA GLY A 235 -9.39 -5.99 4.80
C GLY A 235 -9.37 -7.36 5.47
N GLY A 236 -9.37 -7.36 6.80
CA GLY A 236 -9.47 -8.56 7.62
C GLY A 236 -10.91 -9.02 7.78
N ASN A 237 -11.09 -10.28 8.15
CA ASN A 237 -12.41 -10.84 8.40
C ASN A 237 -12.93 -10.42 9.78
N GLY A 238 -14.26 -10.24 9.89
CA GLY A 238 -14.93 -10.12 11.19
C GLY A 238 -15.10 -11.48 11.89
N SER A 239 -15.35 -11.45 13.20
CA SER A 239 -15.54 -12.63 14.05
C SER A 239 -16.84 -12.60 14.85
N THR A 240 -17.40 -13.80 15.07
CA THR A 240 -18.72 -14.12 15.59
C THR A 240 -18.68 -15.07 16.78
N SER A 241 -19.21 -14.69 17.95
CA SER A 241 -19.39 -15.60 19.08
C SER A 241 -20.67 -15.28 19.83
N GLY A 242 -21.74 -16.05 19.61
CA GLY A 242 -23.06 -15.77 20.17
C GLY A 242 -23.55 -14.37 19.78
N SER A 243 -23.81 -13.51 20.77
CA SER A 243 -24.19 -12.11 20.57
C SER A 243 -23.01 -11.14 20.42
N ALA A 244 -21.75 -11.60 20.54
CA ALA A 244 -20.58 -10.74 20.40
C ALA A 244 -20.02 -10.72 18.98
N HIS A 245 -19.56 -9.55 18.57
CA HIS A 245 -19.08 -9.28 17.22
C HIS A 245 -17.81 -8.44 17.24
N GLY A 246 -16.73 -8.95 16.63
CA GLY A 246 -15.50 -8.20 16.39
C GLY A 246 -15.32 -7.89 14.91
N GLY A 247 -15.23 -6.61 14.56
CA GLY A 247 -15.02 -6.16 13.18
C GLY A 247 -13.61 -6.48 12.69
N GLY A 248 -13.48 -6.79 11.40
CA GLY A 248 -12.16 -6.89 10.76
C GLY A 248 -11.58 -5.50 10.48
N GLY A 249 -10.26 -5.35 10.54
CA GLY A 249 -9.58 -4.11 10.19
C GLY A 249 -9.60 -3.84 8.69
N GLY A 250 -9.64 -2.57 8.30
CA GLY A 250 -9.58 -2.14 6.90
C GLY A 250 -8.20 -2.37 6.29
N GLY A 251 -8.15 -2.64 4.98
CA GLY A 251 -6.89 -2.74 4.25
C GLY A 251 -6.29 -1.34 4.01
N GLY A 252 -4.97 -1.21 4.15
CA GLY A 252 -4.25 0.02 3.82
C GLY A 252 -4.36 0.35 2.34
N GLY A 253 -4.44 1.64 2.01
CA GLY A 253 -4.65 2.07 0.64
C GLY A 253 -3.40 2.07 -0.23
N ASN A 254 -3.64 2.29 -1.52
CA ASN A 254 -2.63 2.41 -2.57
C ASN A 254 -1.68 1.21 -2.72
N TYR A 255 -0.74 1.30 -3.68
CA TYR A 255 0.28 0.28 -3.83
C TYR A 255 1.16 0.23 -2.58
N GLY A 256 1.55 -0.98 -2.20
CA GLY A 256 2.21 -1.29 -0.95
C GLY A 256 1.29 -1.28 0.28
N GLY A 257 -0.03 -1.12 0.14
CA GLY A 257 -0.95 -1.08 1.28
C GLY A 257 -0.93 -2.36 2.13
N GLY A 258 -0.90 -2.23 3.45
CA GLY A 258 -0.90 -3.37 4.38
C GLY A 258 -2.28 -4.05 4.50
N GLY A 259 -2.31 -5.34 4.78
CA GLY A 259 -3.57 -6.08 4.98
C GLY A 259 -4.23 -5.78 6.34
N GLY A 260 -5.56 -5.80 6.43
CA GLY A 260 -6.29 -5.55 7.68
C GLY A 260 -6.22 -6.72 8.67
N GLY A 261 -6.29 -6.42 9.96
CA GLY A 261 -6.30 -7.42 11.04
C GLY A 261 -7.64 -8.16 11.17
N GLY A 262 -7.61 -9.42 11.59
CA GLY A 262 -8.81 -10.21 11.84
C GLY A 262 -9.46 -9.86 13.18
N GLY A 263 -10.79 -9.81 13.21
CA GLY A 263 -11.54 -9.61 14.44
C GLY A 263 -11.45 -10.80 15.39
N HIS A 264 -11.74 -10.56 16.66
CA HIS A 264 -11.96 -11.59 17.66
C HIS A 264 -13.33 -11.38 18.32
N SER A 265 -13.97 -12.45 18.78
CA SER A 265 -15.16 -12.33 19.61
C SER A 265 -15.27 -13.45 20.64
N TRP A 266 -15.95 -13.18 21.75
CA TRP A 266 -16.21 -14.11 22.82
C TRP A 266 -17.55 -13.85 23.50
N THR A 267 -18.28 -14.93 23.78
CA THR A 267 -19.39 -14.96 24.75
C THR A 267 -19.32 -16.21 25.61
N SER A 268 -19.85 -16.08 26.83
CA SER A 268 -20.02 -17.22 27.74
C SER A 268 -20.92 -18.26 27.08
N GLY A 269 -20.43 -19.51 26.97
CA GLY A 269 -21.13 -20.62 26.32
C GLY A 269 -20.77 -20.86 24.85
N HIS A 270 -20.08 -19.93 24.19
CA HIS A 270 -19.62 -20.09 22.80
C HIS A 270 -18.09 -20.05 22.63
N GLY A 271 -17.37 -19.51 23.61
CA GLY A 271 -15.90 -19.48 23.61
C GLY A 271 -15.29 -18.47 22.64
N ASP A 272 -13.97 -18.51 22.50
CA ASP A 272 -13.21 -17.59 21.65
C ASP A 272 -13.35 -17.93 20.16
N GLN A 273 -13.55 -16.90 19.35
CA GLN A 273 -13.66 -17.01 17.90
C GLN A 273 -12.71 -16.01 17.25
N TYR A 274 -11.86 -16.50 16.35
CA TYR A 274 -10.79 -15.71 15.73
C TYR A 274 -10.94 -15.70 14.22
N ALA A 275 -10.89 -14.51 13.63
CA ALA A 275 -10.96 -14.33 12.19
C ALA A 275 -9.58 -14.10 11.59
N ASN A 276 -9.43 -14.42 10.30
CA ASN A 276 -8.18 -14.23 9.58
C ASN A 276 -7.96 -12.76 9.18
N GLY A 277 -6.70 -12.34 9.12
CA GLY A 277 -6.31 -11.06 8.54
C GLY A 277 -6.27 -11.10 7.00
N GLY A 278 -6.25 -9.92 6.40
CA GLY A 278 -6.14 -9.71 4.96
C GLY A 278 -4.69 -9.74 4.46
N ALA A 279 -4.52 -10.04 3.18
CA ALA A 279 -3.23 -9.92 2.49
C ALA A 279 -2.89 -8.45 2.17
N GLY A 280 -1.61 -8.13 2.04
CA GLY A 280 -1.14 -6.81 1.58
C GLY A 280 -1.28 -6.63 0.06
N GLY A 281 -1.16 -5.38 -0.38
CA GLY A 281 -1.09 -4.97 -1.79
C GLY A 281 0.33 -5.09 -2.34
N GLN A 282 0.46 -5.20 -3.66
CA GLN A 282 1.76 -5.23 -4.33
C GLN A 282 2.42 -3.85 -4.36
N GLY A 283 3.72 -3.80 -4.56
CA GLY A 283 4.48 -2.58 -4.74
C GLY A 283 4.21 -1.85 -6.05
N ILE A 284 4.97 -0.78 -6.30
CA ILE A 284 4.96 -0.05 -7.57
C ILE A 284 6.32 0.62 -7.81
N VAL A 285 6.65 0.88 -9.07
CA VAL A 285 7.73 1.79 -9.43
C VAL A 285 7.13 2.92 -10.26
N ILE A 286 7.47 4.16 -9.92
CA ILE A 286 7.04 5.36 -10.64
C ILE A 286 8.28 6.15 -11.01
N ILE A 287 8.44 6.47 -12.28
CA ILE A 287 9.51 7.35 -12.74
C ILE A 287 8.92 8.63 -13.31
N ARG A 288 9.67 9.73 -13.22
CA ARG A 288 9.32 10.99 -13.85
C ARG A 288 10.54 11.66 -14.46
N ASN A 289 10.31 12.68 -15.29
CA ASN A 289 11.39 13.59 -15.66
C ASN A 289 12.04 14.15 -14.39
N HIS A 290 13.36 14.13 -14.31
CA HIS A 290 14.06 14.69 -13.16
C HIS A 290 13.66 16.17 -12.97
N ARG A 291 13.30 16.53 -11.73
CA ARG A 291 13.00 17.90 -11.34
C ARG A 291 14.00 18.32 -10.29
N VAL A 292 14.73 19.41 -10.55
CA VAL A 292 15.50 20.05 -9.48
C VAL A 292 14.49 20.72 -8.57
N GLN A 293 14.44 20.34 -7.29
CA GLN A 293 13.70 21.11 -6.29
C GLN A 293 14.32 22.52 -6.26
N GLU A 294 13.58 23.51 -6.75
CA GLU A 294 13.91 24.89 -6.43
C GLU A 294 13.68 25.06 -4.93
N VAL A 295 14.77 25.19 -4.18
CA VAL A 295 14.71 25.59 -2.78
C VAL A 295 14.26 27.05 -2.80
N VAL A 296 12.99 27.29 -2.48
CA VAL A 296 12.45 28.63 -2.21
C VAL A 296 12.66 28.96 -0.74
#